data_AF-A0A0F7DB74-F1
#
_entry.id   AF-A0A0F7DB74-F1
#
_cell.length_a   1.000
_cell.length_b   1.000
_cell.length_c   1.000
_cell.angle_alpha   90.00
_cell.angle_beta   90.00
_cell.angle_gamma   90.00
#
_symmetry.space_group_name_H-M   'P 1'
#
loop_
_entity.id
_entity.type
_entity.pdbx_description
1 polymer ?
#
loop_
_entity_poly.entity_id
_entity_poly.type
_entity_poly.pdbx_seq_one_letter_code
_entity_poly.pdbx_strand_id
1 'polypeptide(L)'
;MNRPSNSSSACTEAFSALGRSVVGLCDAHRAGGADLAPPYKRGSLAWLDRTRERRYVNDGWTSTVRNLHAEAIGYFARAEDHLRGAGILIAAPRIFSSPATVARTVLVAVSAGSWLLDPEVETLERIRRYLTVEMRVRAERLTLAEKAGETYPRAEQELEGLKQIALQNGLEPKTSKKGWPYVGEPHPSDTELMRQFDRRTGAVVDPELLQTLLSWSVHANPNSMALAKLTPASSGRHHDGVRSTMISLSLGQVAALVLPAAHTFYRGTIEMYGYFGLSAESFEQDALPHLQSVASAAAQR
;
A
#
# COMPACT_ATOMS: atom_id res chain seq x y z
N MET A 1 -26.78 38.35 -4.61
CA MET A 1 -26.10 37.06 -4.38
C MET A 1 -26.52 36.12 -5.51
N ASN A 2 -25.64 35.92 -6.51
CA ASN A 2 -25.94 35.04 -7.63
C ASN A 2 -25.78 33.58 -7.17
N ARG A 3 -26.82 32.76 -7.35
CA ARG A 3 -26.75 31.32 -7.11
C ARG A 3 -25.68 30.71 -8.02
N PRO A 4 -24.80 29.82 -7.50
CA PRO A 4 -23.86 29.10 -8.34
C PRO A 4 -24.63 28.33 -9.43
N SER A 5 -24.16 28.49 -10.66
CA SER A 5 -24.73 27.91 -11.89
C SER A 5 -24.70 26.37 -11.86
N ASN A 6 -25.66 25.76 -12.55
CA ASN A 6 -25.82 24.29 -12.70
C ASN A 6 -24.54 23.51 -13.06
N SER A 7 -23.53 24.17 -13.62
CA SER A 7 -22.21 23.60 -13.92
C SER A 7 -21.44 23.10 -12.69
N SER A 8 -21.68 23.66 -11.50
CA SER A 8 -21.01 23.21 -10.28
C SER A 8 -21.53 21.86 -9.79
N SER A 9 -22.82 21.54 -10.00
CA SER A 9 -23.44 20.30 -9.52
C SER A 9 -22.90 19.09 -10.28
N ALA A 10 -22.90 19.16 -11.62
CA ALA A 10 -22.43 18.08 -12.48
C ALA A 10 -20.95 17.70 -12.24
N CYS A 11 -20.10 18.70 -11.96
CA CYS A 11 -18.69 18.45 -11.62
C CYS A 11 -18.59 17.68 -10.28
N THR A 12 -19.27 18.15 -9.24
CA THR A 12 -19.28 17.48 -7.93
C THR A 12 -19.83 16.05 -8.02
N GLU A 13 -20.87 15.82 -8.84
CA GLU A 13 -21.43 14.49 -9.08
C GLU A 13 -20.44 13.54 -9.74
N ALA A 14 -19.66 14.02 -10.72
CA ALA A 14 -18.66 13.20 -11.41
C ALA A 14 -17.50 12.78 -10.48
N PHE A 15 -16.98 13.71 -9.67
CA PHE A 15 -15.98 13.38 -8.64
C PHE A 15 -16.54 12.43 -7.58
N SER A 16 -17.80 12.62 -7.18
CA SER A 16 -18.48 11.71 -6.25
C SER A 16 -18.66 10.31 -6.84
N ALA A 17 -18.96 10.21 -8.14
CA ALA A 17 -19.06 8.93 -8.84
C ALA A 17 -17.70 8.22 -8.89
N LEU A 18 -16.62 8.92 -9.21
CA LEU A 18 -15.26 8.37 -9.16
C LEU A 18 -14.90 7.88 -7.75
N GLY A 19 -15.17 8.70 -6.73
CA GLY A 19 -14.95 8.33 -5.34
C GLY A 19 -15.71 7.07 -4.93
N ARG A 20 -16.98 6.94 -5.34
CA ARG A 20 -17.79 5.73 -5.12
C ARG A 20 -17.23 4.51 -5.84
N SER A 21 -16.72 4.64 -7.06
CA SER A 21 -16.07 3.52 -7.75
C SER A 21 -14.82 3.03 -6.99
N VAL A 22 -13.99 3.95 -6.48
CA VAL A 22 -12.83 3.57 -5.66
C VAL A 22 -13.26 2.86 -4.36
N VAL A 23 -14.29 3.36 -3.68
CA VAL A 23 -14.83 2.70 -2.47
C VAL A 23 -15.47 1.35 -2.79
N GLY A 24 -16.18 1.22 -3.91
CA GLY A 24 -16.80 -0.03 -4.35
C GLY A 24 -15.80 -1.16 -4.57
N LEU A 25 -14.60 -0.84 -5.05
CA LEU A 25 -13.49 -1.79 -5.13
C LEU A 25 -13.08 -2.33 -3.74
N CYS A 26 -13.02 -1.47 -2.73
CA CYS A 26 -12.73 -1.88 -1.35
C CYS A 26 -13.90 -2.67 -0.74
N ASP A 27 -15.14 -2.28 -1.03
CA ASP A 27 -16.33 -2.99 -0.56
C ASP A 27 -16.43 -4.40 -1.16
N ALA A 28 -16.06 -4.58 -2.43
CA ALA A 28 -15.95 -5.89 -3.07
C ALA A 28 -14.93 -6.80 -2.35
N HIS A 29 -13.77 -6.25 -1.95
CA HIS A 29 -12.79 -6.99 -1.16
C HIS A 29 -13.35 -7.46 0.19
N ARG A 30 -14.09 -6.59 0.89
CA ARG A 30 -14.72 -6.93 2.18
C ARG A 30 -15.86 -7.94 2.02
N ALA A 31 -16.70 -7.77 0.99
CA ALA A 31 -17.81 -8.66 0.68
C ALA A 31 -17.35 -10.07 0.29
N GLY A 32 -16.17 -10.18 -0.32
CA GLY A 32 -15.52 -11.45 -0.60
C GLY A 32 -15.34 -12.33 0.64
N GLY A 33 -15.34 -11.74 1.85
CA GLY A 33 -15.51 -12.46 3.12
C GLY A 33 -14.49 -13.57 3.37
N ALA A 34 -13.36 -13.51 2.67
CA ALA A 34 -12.31 -14.51 2.69
C ALA A 34 -11.75 -14.61 4.12
N ASP A 35 -12.11 -15.67 4.84
CA ASP A 35 -11.44 -16.01 6.08
C ASP A 35 -10.01 -16.45 5.74
N LEU A 36 -9.08 -15.50 5.85
CA LEU A 36 -7.65 -15.73 5.66
C LEU A 36 -7.01 -16.33 6.92
N ALA A 37 -7.78 -16.63 7.97
CA ALA A 37 -7.29 -17.26 9.18
C ALA A 37 -7.13 -18.79 9.01
N PRO A 38 -6.31 -19.45 9.85
CA PRO A 38 -6.28 -20.90 9.93
C PRO A 38 -7.63 -21.50 10.36
N PRO A 39 -7.98 -22.71 9.89
CA PRO A 39 -7.16 -23.61 9.08
C PRO A 39 -7.17 -23.25 7.58
N TYR A 40 -5.98 -23.18 6.98
CA TYR A 40 -5.83 -22.90 5.55
C TYR A 40 -6.32 -24.06 4.67
N LYS A 41 -6.84 -23.73 3.49
CA LYS A 41 -7.28 -24.73 2.49
C LYS A 41 -6.15 -25.68 2.14
N ARG A 42 -6.41 -26.99 2.20
CA ARG A 42 -5.41 -28.02 1.91
C ARG A 42 -4.83 -27.83 0.50
N GLY A 43 -3.51 -27.90 0.39
CA GLY A 43 -2.79 -27.74 -0.87
C GLY A 43 -2.51 -26.28 -1.28
N SER A 44 -3.04 -25.28 -0.57
CA SER A 44 -2.64 -23.89 -0.77
C SER A 44 -1.19 -23.65 -0.33
N LEU A 45 -0.57 -22.57 -0.81
CA LEU A 45 0.77 -22.19 -0.39
C LEU A 45 0.81 -21.85 1.10
N ALA A 46 -0.20 -21.15 1.62
CA ALA A 46 -0.33 -20.88 3.05
C ALA A 46 -0.37 -22.18 3.89
N TRP A 47 -1.07 -23.22 3.40
CA TRP A 47 -1.10 -24.53 4.04
C TRP A 47 0.28 -25.22 3.99
N LEU A 48 0.96 -25.17 2.84
CA LEU A 48 2.31 -25.73 2.68
C LEU A 48 3.33 -25.03 3.59
N ASP A 49 3.30 -23.71 3.68
CA ASP A 49 4.19 -22.95 4.56
C ASP A 49 3.92 -23.31 6.02
N ARG A 50 2.66 -23.40 6.43
CA ARG A 50 2.31 -23.78 7.82
C ARG A 50 2.72 -25.21 8.17
N THR A 51 2.64 -26.14 7.24
CA THR A 51 3.09 -27.53 7.48
C THR A 51 4.62 -27.64 7.56
N ARG A 52 5.33 -26.81 6.79
CA ARG A 52 6.79 -26.72 6.79
C ARG A 52 7.36 -25.92 7.96
N GLU A 53 6.58 -25.01 8.54
CA GLU A 53 6.97 -24.16 9.67
C GLU A 53 7.60 -24.94 10.83
N ARG A 54 7.17 -26.18 11.09
CA ARG A 54 7.75 -27.04 12.14
C ARG A 54 9.27 -27.22 12.04
N ARG A 55 9.84 -27.02 10.85
CA ARG A 55 11.30 -27.07 10.62
C ARG A 55 12.03 -25.81 11.08
N TYR A 56 11.30 -24.73 11.34
CA TYR A 56 11.82 -23.38 11.52
C TYR A 56 11.37 -22.74 12.85
N VAL A 57 10.70 -23.49 13.72
CA VAL A 57 10.24 -23.05 15.06
C VAL A 57 11.25 -23.44 16.14
N ASN A 58 11.25 -22.68 17.23
CA ASN A 58 12.02 -22.98 18.44
C ASN A 58 11.22 -22.60 19.70
N ASP A 59 11.80 -22.82 20.89
CA ASP A 59 11.16 -22.58 22.19
C ASP A 59 10.70 -21.12 22.40
N GLY A 60 11.35 -20.15 21.73
CA GLY A 60 11.00 -18.73 21.81
C GLY A 60 9.99 -18.27 20.77
N TRP A 61 9.76 -19.05 19.71
CA TRP A 61 8.90 -18.62 18.60
C TRP A 61 8.28 -19.80 17.86
N THR A 62 6.98 -19.97 18.09
CA THR A 62 6.21 -21.14 17.65
C THR A 62 5.25 -20.84 16.50
N SER A 63 5.27 -19.62 15.94
CA SER A 63 4.25 -19.11 15.02
C SER A 63 4.78 -18.14 13.95
N THR A 64 6.04 -18.32 13.51
CA THR A 64 6.69 -17.45 12.50
C THR A 64 5.90 -17.32 11.20
N VAL A 65 5.40 -18.43 10.63
CA VAL A 65 4.58 -18.41 9.40
C VAL A 65 3.24 -17.76 9.67
N ARG A 66 2.63 -18.01 10.84
CA ARG A 66 1.37 -17.33 11.21
C ARG A 66 1.58 -15.81 11.31
N ASN A 67 2.67 -15.36 11.91
CA ASN A 67 2.95 -13.94 12.06
C ASN A 67 3.31 -13.30 10.71
N LEU A 68 4.03 -14.02 9.84
CA LEU A 68 4.27 -13.61 8.45
C LEU A 68 2.96 -13.38 7.72
N HIS A 69 2.04 -14.35 7.77
CA HIS A 69 0.73 -14.21 7.14
C HIS A 69 -0.05 -13.04 7.73
N ALA A 70 -0.04 -12.89 9.06
CA ALA A 70 -0.72 -11.78 9.73
C ALA A 70 -0.15 -10.42 9.30
N GLU A 71 1.17 -10.29 9.17
CA GLU A 71 1.80 -9.05 8.72
C GLU A 71 1.45 -8.74 7.26
N ALA A 72 1.50 -9.75 6.38
CA ALA A 72 1.11 -9.60 4.98
C ALA A 72 -0.37 -9.20 4.84
N ILE A 73 -1.28 -9.89 5.53
CA ILE A 73 -2.71 -9.52 5.60
C ILE A 73 -2.87 -8.10 6.16
N GLY A 74 -2.08 -7.74 7.18
CA GLY A 74 -2.07 -6.41 7.75
C GLY A 74 -1.66 -5.32 6.74
N TYR A 75 -0.75 -5.60 5.81
CA TYR A 75 -0.45 -4.69 4.70
C TYR A 75 -1.65 -4.51 3.77
N PHE A 76 -2.34 -5.58 3.39
CA PHE A 76 -3.55 -5.50 2.56
C PHE A 76 -4.69 -4.75 3.25
N ALA A 77 -4.89 -4.97 4.56
CA ALA A 77 -5.87 -4.23 5.35
C ALA A 77 -5.57 -2.72 5.38
N ARG A 78 -4.31 -2.34 5.57
CA ARG A 78 -3.86 -0.93 5.47
C ARG A 78 -4.08 -0.36 4.07
N ALA A 79 -3.78 -1.14 3.02
CA ALA A 79 -3.99 -0.74 1.64
C ALA A 79 -5.48 -0.49 1.34
N GLU A 80 -6.36 -1.37 1.82
CA GLU A 80 -7.81 -1.22 1.68
C GLU A 80 -8.32 0.06 2.35
N ASP A 81 -7.95 0.27 3.63
CA ASP A 81 -8.37 1.44 4.40
C ASP A 81 -7.89 2.75 3.74
N HIS A 82 -6.63 2.79 3.31
CA HIS A 82 -6.10 3.92 2.56
C HIS A 82 -6.82 4.12 1.24
N LEU A 83 -7.03 3.08 0.43
CA LEU A 83 -7.72 3.22 -0.85
C LEU A 83 -9.16 3.72 -0.67
N ARG A 84 -9.86 3.23 0.35
CA ARG A 84 -11.19 3.71 0.76
C ARG A 84 -11.14 5.19 1.14
N GLY A 85 -10.16 5.58 1.95
CA GLY A 85 -9.91 6.98 2.32
C GLY A 85 -9.65 7.87 1.09
N ALA A 86 -8.91 7.38 0.10
CA ALA A 86 -8.71 8.10 -1.16
C ALA A 86 -10.03 8.33 -1.91
N GLY A 87 -10.90 7.31 -1.99
CA GLY A 87 -12.24 7.44 -2.58
C GLY A 87 -13.09 8.51 -1.90
N ILE A 88 -13.07 8.58 -0.56
CA ILE A 88 -13.76 9.61 0.22
C ILE A 88 -13.18 11.00 -0.07
N LEU A 89 -11.85 11.12 -0.09
CA LEU A 89 -11.15 12.39 -0.33
C LEU A 89 -11.37 12.93 -1.75
N ILE A 90 -11.51 12.07 -2.75
CA ILE A 90 -11.84 12.47 -4.14
C ILE A 90 -13.21 13.16 -4.20
N ALA A 91 -14.19 12.66 -3.44
CA ALA A 91 -15.53 13.24 -3.39
C ALA A 91 -15.61 14.50 -2.51
N ALA A 92 -14.61 14.73 -1.66
CA ALA A 92 -14.60 15.83 -0.71
C ALA A 92 -14.30 17.18 -1.40
N PRO A 93 -15.07 18.24 -1.12
CA PRO A 93 -14.82 19.54 -1.70
C PRO A 93 -13.50 20.12 -1.20
N ARG A 94 -12.77 20.82 -2.09
CA ARG A 94 -11.52 21.54 -1.79
C ARG A 94 -10.34 20.66 -1.36
N ILE A 95 -10.40 19.36 -1.66
CA ILE A 95 -9.27 18.46 -1.51
C ILE A 95 -8.58 18.30 -2.88
N PHE A 96 -7.27 18.44 -2.91
CA PHE A 96 -6.47 18.42 -4.13
C PHE A 96 -5.42 17.29 -4.14
N SER A 97 -4.45 17.34 -3.22
CA SER A 97 -3.28 16.45 -3.26
C SER A 97 -3.41 15.20 -2.38
N SER A 98 -4.31 15.23 -1.38
CA SER A 98 -4.44 14.14 -0.41
C SER A 98 -4.71 12.77 -1.04
N PRO A 99 -5.53 12.62 -2.11
CA PRO A 99 -5.70 11.32 -2.77
C PRO A 99 -4.40 10.72 -3.31
N ALA A 100 -3.46 11.55 -3.81
CA ALA A 100 -2.18 11.07 -4.33
C ALA A 100 -1.26 10.57 -3.20
N THR A 101 -1.23 11.27 -2.06
CA THR A 101 -0.49 10.83 -0.87
C THR A 101 -0.96 9.45 -0.41
N VAL A 102 -2.28 9.26 -0.38
CA VAL A 102 -2.88 8.00 0.06
C VAL A 102 -2.66 6.88 -0.97
N ALA A 103 -2.77 7.19 -2.27
CA ALA A 103 -2.48 6.24 -3.35
C ALA A 103 -1.06 5.66 -3.27
N ARG A 104 -0.05 6.48 -2.90
CA ARG A 104 1.31 6.00 -2.65
C ARG A 104 1.36 4.91 -1.58
N THR A 105 0.67 5.15 -0.47
CA THR A 105 0.65 4.20 0.65
C THR A 105 0.02 2.88 0.25
N VAL A 106 -1.04 2.90 -0.57
CA VAL A 106 -1.67 1.69 -1.12
C VAL A 106 -0.68 0.88 -1.96
N LEU A 107 0.03 1.53 -2.89
CA LEU A 107 1.00 0.87 -3.76
C LEU A 107 2.11 0.16 -2.96
N VAL A 108 2.68 0.86 -1.98
CA VAL A 108 3.76 0.33 -1.14
C VAL A 108 3.25 -0.80 -0.26
N ALA A 109 2.08 -0.63 0.37
CA ALA A 109 1.51 -1.64 1.25
C ALA A 109 1.19 -2.93 0.49
N VAL A 110 0.49 -2.86 -0.65
CA VAL A 110 0.21 -4.04 -1.47
C VAL A 110 1.51 -4.70 -1.94
N SER A 111 2.48 -3.92 -2.43
CA SER A 111 3.74 -4.47 -2.92
C SER A 111 4.53 -5.16 -1.80
N ALA A 112 4.53 -4.63 -0.58
CA ALA A 112 5.15 -5.25 0.59
C ALA A 112 4.43 -6.55 1.00
N GLY A 113 3.09 -6.54 1.03
CA GLY A 113 2.28 -7.73 1.31
C GLY A 113 2.52 -8.84 0.28
N SER A 114 2.47 -8.50 -1.01
CA SER A 114 2.78 -9.44 -2.10
C SER A 114 4.24 -9.89 -2.12
N TRP A 115 5.19 -9.10 -1.63
CA TRP A 115 6.58 -9.52 -1.48
C TRP A 115 6.74 -10.55 -0.34
N LEU A 116 6.00 -10.41 0.75
CA LEU A 116 5.98 -11.40 1.83
C LEU A 116 5.32 -12.72 1.40
N LEU A 117 4.30 -12.66 0.54
CA LEU A 117 3.53 -13.82 0.05
C LEU A 117 3.96 -14.32 -1.33
N ASP A 118 5.12 -13.89 -1.81
CA ASP A 118 5.58 -14.16 -3.15
C ASP A 118 5.59 -15.66 -3.46
N PRO A 119 4.76 -16.17 -4.39
CA PRO A 119 4.57 -17.60 -4.59
C PRO A 119 5.78 -18.27 -5.25
N GLU A 120 6.68 -17.49 -5.86
CA GLU A 120 7.84 -18.00 -6.61
C GLU A 120 9.03 -18.33 -5.71
N VAL A 121 9.02 -17.92 -4.44
CA VAL A 121 10.09 -18.22 -3.50
C VAL A 121 9.74 -19.34 -2.53
N GLU A 122 10.74 -19.87 -1.83
CA GLU A 122 10.52 -20.94 -0.86
C GLU A 122 10.02 -20.42 0.49
N THR A 123 9.49 -21.33 1.32
CA THR A 123 9.00 -21.03 2.68
C THR A 123 10.07 -20.35 3.54
N LEU A 124 11.32 -20.83 3.48
CA LEU A 124 12.42 -20.27 4.27
C LEU A 124 12.75 -18.83 3.82
N GLU A 125 12.68 -18.55 2.52
CA GLU A 125 12.89 -17.20 1.99
C GLU A 125 11.78 -16.25 2.44
N ARG A 126 10.51 -16.67 2.40
CA ARG A 126 9.40 -15.88 2.98
C ARG A 126 9.63 -15.60 4.47
N ILE A 127 10.03 -16.61 5.25
CA ILE A 127 10.39 -16.43 6.66
C ILE A 127 11.51 -15.40 6.80
N ARG A 128 12.61 -15.51 6.05
CA ARG A 128 13.72 -14.55 6.06
C ARG A 128 13.26 -13.11 5.76
N ARG A 129 12.37 -12.92 4.79
CA ARG A 129 11.74 -11.63 4.45
C ARG A 129 10.98 -11.06 5.64
N TYR A 130 10.15 -11.87 6.30
CA TYR A 130 9.43 -11.48 7.52
C TYR A 130 10.38 -11.12 8.68
N LEU A 131 11.41 -11.92 8.94
CA LEU A 131 12.43 -11.61 9.96
C LEU A 131 13.08 -10.26 9.72
N THR A 132 13.40 -9.97 8.46
CA THR A 132 13.99 -8.69 8.05
C THR A 132 13.06 -7.50 8.35
N VAL A 133 11.75 -7.65 8.12
CA VAL A 133 10.75 -6.63 8.48
C VAL A 133 10.68 -6.44 10.00
N GLU A 134 10.53 -7.51 10.77
CA GLU A 134 10.41 -7.42 12.24
C GLU A 134 11.65 -6.84 12.90
N MET A 135 12.85 -7.26 12.45
CA MET A 135 14.12 -6.72 12.97
C MET A 135 14.18 -5.21 12.76
N ARG A 136 13.79 -4.74 11.57
CA ARG A 136 13.74 -3.31 11.26
C ARG A 136 12.74 -2.57 12.15
N VAL A 137 11.51 -3.07 12.29
CA VAL A 137 10.47 -2.44 13.12
C VAL A 137 10.94 -2.32 14.58
N ARG A 138 11.62 -3.34 15.10
CA ARG A 138 12.07 -3.35 16.51
C ARG A 138 13.26 -2.42 16.70
N ALA A 139 14.19 -2.38 15.74
CA ALA A 139 15.26 -1.40 15.73
C ALA A 139 14.74 0.04 15.65
N GLU A 140 13.74 0.32 14.81
CA GLU A 140 13.12 1.64 14.69
C GLU A 140 12.48 2.07 16.02
N ARG A 141 11.80 1.16 16.73
CA ARG A 141 11.25 1.42 18.07
C ARG A 141 12.34 1.72 19.10
N LEU A 142 13.45 0.99 19.08
CA LEU A 142 14.59 1.25 19.96
C LEU A 142 15.19 2.63 19.70
N THR A 143 15.39 3.00 18.43
CA THR A 143 15.88 4.35 18.05
C THR A 143 14.93 5.45 18.51
N LEU A 144 13.61 5.23 18.47
CA LEU A 144 12.63 6.21 18.97
C LEU A 144 12.66 6.33 20.50
N ALA A 145 12.76 5.21 21.22
CA ALA A 145 12.90 5.21 22.67
C ALA A 145 14.20 5.91 23.11
N GLU A 146 15.32 5.62 22.46
CA GLU A 146 16.60 6.28 22.72
C GLU A 146 16.52 7.80 22.52
N LYS A 147 15.89 8.26 21.43
CA LYS A 147 15.66 9.69 21.18
C LYS A 147 14.76 10.36 22.22
N ALA A 148 13.87 9.59 22.84
CA ALA A 148 13.03 10.05 23.95
C ALA A 148 13.74 9.97 25.31
N GLY A 149 14.95 9.41 25.39
CA GLY A 149 15.65 9.15 26.65
C GLY A 149 15.06 7.99 27.46
N GLU A 150 14.31 7.10 26.81
CA GLU A 150 13.67 5.93 27.42
C GLU A 150 14.46 4.65 27.12
N THR A 151 14.43 3.69 28.05
CA THR A 151 14.91 2.32 27.79
C THR A 151 13.75 1.42 27.41
N TYR A 152 13.98 0.51 26.46
CA TYR A 152 12.96 -0.46 26.06
C TYR A 152 13.49 -1.91 26.05
N PRO A 153 13.77 -2.49 27.23
CA PRO A 153 14.44 -3.80 27.36
C PRO A 153 13.71 -4.93 26.61
N ARG A 154 12.39 -4.85 26.56
CA ARG A 154 11.57 -5.82 25.82
C ARG A 154 11.87 -5.82 24.32
N ALA A 155 12.02 -4.65 23.70
CA ALA A 155 12.32 -4.55 22.28
C ALA A 155 13.75 -5.03 21.96
N GLU A 156 14.70 -4.85 22.87
CA GLU A 156 16.07 -5.38 22.75
C GLU A 156 16.07 -6.91 22.81
N GLN A 157 15.38 -7.48 23.80
CA GLN A 157 15.23 -8.94 23.95
C GLN A 157 14.51 -9.55 22.74
N GLU A 158 13.45 -8.91 22.24
CA GLU A 158 12.74 -9.33 21.04
C GLU A 158 13.66 -9.29 19.82
N LEU A 159 14.43 -8.20 19.62
CA LEU A 159 15.37 -8.08 18.51
C LEU A 159 16.49 -9.14 18.56
N GLU A 160 17.03 -9.42 19.75
CA GLU A 160 18.05 -10.46 19.89
C GLU A 160 17.46 -11.85 19.64
N GLY A 161 16.23 -12.11 20.11
CA GLY A 161 15.48 -13.33 19.79
C GLY A 161 15.39 -13.56 18.27
N LEU A 162 15.01 -12.52 17.51
CA LEU A 162 14.95 -12.58 16.05
C LEU A 162 16.29 -12.99 15.41
N LYS A 163 17.42 -12.48 15.93
CA LYS A 163 18.75 -12.82 15.41
C LYS A 163 19.11 -14.27 15.69
N GLN A 164 18.82 -14.76 16.90
CA GLN A 164 19.04 -16.16 17.26
C GLN A 164 18.21 -17.10 16.39
N ILE A 165 16.96 -16.72 16.08
CA ILE A 165 16.11 -17.48 15.16
C ILE A 165 16.72 -17.52 13.75
N ALA A 166 17.17 -16.39 13.23
CA ALA A 166 17.84 -16.35 11.93
C ALA A 166 19.04 -17.31 11.90
N LEU A 167 19.93 -17.23 12.91
CA LEU A 167 21.12 -18.08 13.01
C LEU A 167 20.77 -19.58 13.06
N GLN A 168 19.78 -19.97 13.85
CA GLN A 168 19.34 -21.37 13.96
C GLN A 168 18.79 -21.92 12.65
N ASN A 169 18.25 -21.06 11.79
CA ASN A 169 17.74 -21.41 10.46
C ASN A 169 18.82 -21.29 9.37
N GLY A 170 20.10 -21.15 9.75
CA GLY A 170 21.21 -20.99 8.81
C GLY A 170 21.20 -19.65 8.07
N LEU A 171 20.48 -18.65 8.59
CA LEU A 171 20.40 -17.31 8.02
C LEU A 171 21.31 -16.37 8.81
N GLU A 172 22.08 -15.54 8.11
CA GLU A 172 23.01 -14.60 8.73
C GLU A 172 22.34 -13.24 9.00
N PRO A 173 22.21 -12.81 10.28
CA PRO A 173 21.83 -11.45 10.61
C PRO A 173 22.97 -10.48 10.24
N LYS A 174 22.61 -9.37 9.61
CA LYS A 174 23.53 -8.33 9.15
C LYS A 174 23.01 -6.96 9.56
N THR A 175 23.90 -5.96 9.49
CA THR A 175 23.56 -4.56 9.77
C THR A 175 23.88 -3.71 8.55
N SER A 176 22.94 -2.87 8.15
CA SER A 176 23.13 -1.98 6.99
C SER A 176 24.08 -0.84 7.35
N LYS A 177 24.56 -0.10 6.35
CA LYS A 177 25.37 1.12 6.56
C LYS A 177 24.65 2.18 7.42
N LYS A 178 23.31 2.13 7.51
CA LYS A 178 22.48 3.03 8.31
C LYS A 178 22.17 2.49 9.71
N GLY A 179 22.75 1.35 10.11
CA GLY A 179 22.49 0.73 11.41
C GLY A 179 21.26 -0.19 11.46
N TRP A 180 20.50 -0.30 10.36
CA TRP A 180 19.31 -1.18 10.35
C TRP A 180 19.68 -2.66 10.28
N PRO A 181 19.19 -3.50 11.21
CA PRO A 181 19.39 -4.94 11.14
C PRO A 181 18.50 -5.58 10.06
N TYR A 182 19.01 -6.63 9.42
CA TYR A 182 18.31 -7.43 8.41
C TYR A 182 18.86 -8.87 8.39
N VAL A 183 18.21 -9.78 7.66
CA VAL A 183 18.64 -11.18 7.54
C VAL A 183 18.90 -11.53 6.08
N GLY A 184 20.11 -11.96 5.74
CA GLY A 184 20.49 -12.30 4.36
C GLY A 184 20.55 -11.06 3.45
N GLU A 185 19.46 -10.77 2.74
CA GLU A 185 19.30 -9.59 1.87
C GLU A 185 18.47 -8.50 2.56
N PRO A 186 18.82 -7.21 2.40
CA PRO A 186 18.07 -6.12 3.02
C PRO A 186 16.64 -6.02 2.47
N HIS A 187 15.76 -5.40 3.24
CA HIS A 187 14.42 -5.05 2.75
C HIS A 187 14.54 -4.16 1.51
N PRO A 188 13.84 -4.48 0.40
CA PRO A 188 13.89 -3.65 -0.80
C PRO A 188 13.40 -2.22 -0.54
N SER A 189 13.80 -1.26 -1.38
CA SER A 189 13.18 0.07 -1.35
C SER A 189 11.72 -0.02 -1.81
N ASP A 190 10.90 0.98 -1.46
CA ASP A 190 9.51 1.07 -1.94
C ASP A 190 9.40 0.92 -3.46
N THR A 191 10.27 1.61 -4.21
CA THR A 191 10.31 1.52 -5.68
C THR A 191 10.67 0.11 -6.15
N GLU A 192 11.61 -0.56 -5.48
CA GLU A 192 11.97 -1.93 -5.84
C GLU A 192 10.83 -2.93 -5.51
N LEU A 193 10.12 -2.74 -4.39
CA LEU A 193 8.92 -3.52 -4.09
C LEU A 193 7.87 -3.36 -5.20
N MET A 194 7.60 -2.12 -5.61
CA MET A 194 6.66 -1.82 -6.69
C MET A 194 7.12 -2.45 -8.02
N ARG A 195 8.42 -2.40 -8.33
CA ARG A 195 9.00 -3.01 -9.52
C ARG A 195 8.90 -4.54 -9.52
N GLN A 196 9.13 -5.17 -8.37
CA GLN A 196 8.96 -6.62 -8.22
C GLN A 196 7.50 -7.04 -8.36
N PHE A 197 6.58 -6.26 -7.77
CA PHE A 197 5.15 -6.51 -7.93
C PHE A 197 4.70 -6.35 -9.38
N ASP A 198 5.14 -5.27 -10.06
CA ASP A 198 4.81 -5.02 -11.46
C ASP A 198 5.31 -6.13 -12.39
N ARG A 199 6.58 -6.55 -12.26
CA ARG A 199 7.14 -7.64 -13.07
C ARG A 199 6.31 -8.93 -13.00
N ARG A 200 5.70 -9.22 -11.85
CA ARG A 200 4.88 -10.42 -11.65
C ARG A 200 3.44 -10.25 -12.11
N THR A 201 2.89 -9.05 -12.02
CA THR A 201 1.43 -8.83 -12.17
C THR A 201 1.04 -8.01 -13.38
N GLY A 202 1.99 -7.26 -13.98
CA GLY A 202 1.76 -6.25 -15.03
C GLY A 202 0.93 -5.06 -14.55
N ALA A 203 0.96 -4.75 -13.24
CA ALA A 203 -0.01 -3.88 -12.62
C ALA A 203 0.33 -2.38 -12.60
N VAL A 204 1.61 -2.01 -12.72
CA VAL A 204 2.09 -0.64 -12.51
C VAL A 204 2.84 -0.18 -13.76
N VAL A 205 2.25 0.75 -14.51
CA VAL A 205 2.96 1.41 -15.61
C VAL A 205 4.00 2.37 -15.01
N ASP A 206 5.29 2.03 -15.17
CA ASP A 206 6.47 2.81 -14.75
C ASP A 206 6.52 3.13 -13.23
N PRO A 207 6.97 2.17 -12.40
CA PRO A 207 7.08 2.33 -10.94
C PRO A 207 7.94 3.53 -10.50
N GLU A 208 8.98 3.87 -11.25
CA GLU A 208 9.89 4.98 -10.96
C GLU A 208 9.21 6.33 -11.17
N LEU A 209 8.56 6.51 -12.31
CA LEU A 209 7.78 7.71 -12.60
C LEU A 209 6.65 7.86 -11.57
N LEU A 210 5.93 6.79 -11.30
CA LEU A 210 4.83 6.81 -10.34
C LEU A 210 5.30 7.17 -8.94
N GLN A 211 6.36 6.54 -8.44
CA GLN A 211 6.93 6.88 -7.13
C GLN A 211 7.39 8.34 -7.10
N THR A 212 8.02 8.82 -8.17
CA THR A 212 8.49 10.21 -8.25
C THR A 212 7.32 11.20 -8.17
N LEU A 213 6.28 10.99 -8.98
CA LEU A 213 5.08 11.84 -9.01
C LEU A 213 4.35 11.88 -7.66
N LEU A 214 4.16 10.71 -7.04
CA LEU A 214 3.47 10.64 -5.75
C LEU A 214 4.33 11.18 -4.62
N SER A 215 5.64 10.95 -4.66
CA SER A 215 6.61 11.52 -3.71
C SER A 215 6.60 13.06 -3.75
N TRP A 216 6.48 13.66 -4.94
CA TRP A 216 6.34 15.12 -5.05
C TRP A 216 5.13 15.65 -4.29
N SER A 217 4.00 14.93 -4.32
CA SER A 217 2.79 15.31 -3.59
C SER A 217 2.97 15.19 -2.08
N VAL A 218 3.61 14.11 -1.60
CA VAL A 218 3.86 13.85 -0.17
C VAL A 218 4.77 14.90 0.45
N HIS A 219 5.82 15.32 -0.28
CA HIS A 219 6.82 16.25 0.23
C HIS A 219 6.56 17.71 -0.14
N ALA A 220 5.36 18.04 -0.62
CA ALA A 220 4.99 19.38 -1.11
C ALA A 220 6.04 19.95 -2.09
N ASN A 221 6.62 19.09 -2.92
CA ASN A 221 7.63 19.48 -3.89
C ASN A 221 6.98 20.41 -4.94
N PRO A 222 7.62 21.52 -5.34
CA PRO A 222 7.07 22.43 -6.35
C PRO A 222 6.68 21.75 -7.67
N ASN A 223 7.37 20.66 -8.05
CA ASN A 223 7.06 19.89 -9.25
C ASN A 223 5.70 19.19 -9.18
N SER A 224 5.12 18.99 -7.99
CA SER A 224 3.73 18.51 -7.86
C SER A 224 2.72 19.44 -8.53
N MET A 225 3.05 20.73 -8.70
CA MET A 225 2.21 21.69 -9.41
C MET A 225 2.17 21.44 -10.92
N ALA A 226 3.14 20.70 -11.49
CA ALA A 226 3.09 20.29 -12.89
C ALA A 226 1.88 19.38 -13.19
N LEU A 227 1.31 18.74 -12.16
CA LEU A 227 0.10 17.93 -12.28
C LEU A 227 -1.17 18.80 -12.33
N ALA A 228 -1.09 20.06 -11.93
CA ALA A 228 -2.24 20.93 -11.71
C ALA A 228 -2.37 22.03 -12.76
N LYS A 229 -3.60 22.43 -13.03
CA LYS A 229 -3.88 23.66 -13.76
C LYS A 229 -3.93 24.84 -12.79
N LEU A 230 -3.01 25.77 -12.98
CA LEU A 230 -2.98 27.05 -12.29
C LEU A 230 -3.79 28.08 -13.08
N THR A 231 -4.89 28.57 -12.50
CA THR A 231 -5.71 29.61 -13.11
C THR A 231 -5.72 30.84 -12.20
N PRO A 232 -5.40 32.05 -12.70
CA PRO A 232 -5.52 33.26 -11.90
C PRO A 232 -6.95 33.39 -11.36
N ALA A 233 -7.12 33.65 -10.07
CA ALA A 233 -8.45 33.87 -9.52
C ALA A 233 -9.03 35.13 -10.18
N SER A 234 -10.15 34.98 -10.89
CA SER A 234 -10.76 36.03 -11.71
C SER A 234 -11.43 37.15 -10.89
N SER A 235 -11.55 37.00 -9.57
CA SER A 235 -12.31 37.92 -8.70
C SER A 235 -11.74 38.13 -7.29
N GLY A 236 -10.50 37.71 -7.02
CA GLY A 236 -9.89 37.89 -5.69
C GLY A 236 -9.42 39.33 -5.46
N ARG A 237 -9.80 39.95 -4.33
CA ARG A 237 -9.08 41.11 -3.80
C ARG A 237 -7.61 40.72 -3.65
N HIS A 238 -6.71 41.50 -4.24
CA HIS A 238 -5.29 41.40 -3.91
C HIS A 238 -5.15 41.69 -2.42
N HIS A 239 -4.72 40.71 -1.63
CA HIS A 239 -4.22 40.98 -0.29
C HIS A 239 -2.74 41.34 -0.45
N ASP A 240 -2.41 42.59 -0.12
CA ASP A 240 -1.03 43.12 -0.12
C ASP A 240 -0.28 42.97 -1.45
N GLY A 241 -0.99 43.11 -2.58
CA GLY A 241 -0.41 42.97 -3.92
C GLY A 241 -0.19 41.53 -4.38
N VAL A 242 -0.49 40.52 -3.56
CA VAL A 242 -0.39 39.11 -3.94
C VAL A 242 -1.68 38.66 -4.63
N ARG A 243 -1.55 38.13 -5.84
CA ARG A 243 -2.69 37.58 -6.60
C ARG A 243 -2.94 36.13 -6.19
N SER A 244 -4.15 35.82 -5.76
CA SER A 244 -4.54 34.43 -5.50
C SER A 244 -4.61 33.63 -6.80
N THR A 245 -4.07 32.41 -6.76
CA THR A 245 -4.14 31.43 -7.86
C THR A 245 -5.01 30.27 -7.44
N MET A 246 -5.93 29.86 -8.31
CA MET A 246 -6.70 28.65 -8.15
C MET A 246 -5.93 27.47 -8.73
N ILE A 247 -5.77 26.43 -7.92
CA ILE A 247 -5.18 25.15 -8.32
C ILE A 247 -6.35 24.20 -8.58
N SER A 248 -6.36 23.55 -9.74
CA SER A 248 -7.42 22.61 -10.12
C SER A 248 -6.87 21.38 -10.82
N LEU A 249 -7.56 20.25 -10.64
CA LEU A 249 -7.36 19.02 -11.41
C LEU A 249 -8.65 18.68 -12.15
N SER A 250 -8.52 18.18 -13.37
CA SER A 250 -9.64 17.55 -14.07
C SER A 250 -9.97 16.20 -13.43
N LEU A 251 -11.17 15.70 -13.70
CA LEU A 251 -11.59 14.35 -13.27
C LEU A 251 -10.60 13.28 -13.77
N GLY A 252 -10.19 13.35 -15.05
CA GLY A 252 -9.24 12.39 -15.64
C GLY A 252 -7.83 12.48 -15.05
N GLN A 253 -7.39 13.67 -14.63
CA GLN A 253 -6.13 13.81 -13.90
C GLN A 253 -6.19 13.09 -12.55
N VAL A 254 -7.23 13.35 -11.74
CA VAL A 254 -7.43 12.68 -10.45
C VAL A 254 -7.59 11.17 -10.62
N ALA A 255 -8.40 10.74 -11.58
CA ALA A 255 -8.64 9.32 -11.85
C ALA A 255 -7.33 8.57 -12.15
N ALA A 256 -6.46 9.08 -13.02
CA ALA A 256 -5.19 8.38 -13.28
C ALA A 256 -4.08 8.64 -12.25
N LEU A 257 -4.28 9.50 -11.24
CA LEU A 257 -3.42 9.49 -10.05
C LEU A 257 -3.77 8.31 -9.13
N VAL A 258 -5.04 7.92 -9.05
CA VAL A 258 -5.49 6.83 -8.17
C VAL A 258 -5.62 5.48 -8.87
N LEU A 259 -5.74 5.45 -10.20
CA LEU A 259 -5.85 4.23 -10.99
C LEU A 259 -4.71 3.23 -10.70
N PRO A 260 -3.42 3.62 -10.61
CA PRO A 260 -2.35 2.66 -10.32
C PRO A 260 -2.53 1.98 -8.96
N ALA A 261 -2.97 2.74 -7.94
CA ALA A 261 -3.25 2.20 -6.60
C ALA A 261 -4.45 1.24 -6.63
N ALA A 262 -5.54 1.61 -7.31
CA ALA A 262 -6.72 0.76 -7.47
C ALA A 262 -6.38 -0.54 -8.21
N HIS A 263 -5.66 -0.45 -9.32
CA HIS A 263 -5.24 -1.60 -10.11
C HIS A 263 -4.29 -2.51 -9.33
N THR A 264 -3.33 -1.93 -8.61
CA THR A 264 -2.40 -2.68 -7.75
C THR A 264 -3.15 -3.41 -6.63
N PHE A 265 -4.08 -2.74 -5.95
CA PHE A 265 -4.91 -3.37 -4.92
C PHE A 265 -5.77 -4.52 -5.47
N TYR A 266 -6.38 -4.34 -6.64
CA TYR A 266 -7.14 -5.39 -7.34
C TYR A 266 -6.26 -6.62 -7.61
N ARG A 267 -5.11 -6.43 -8.26
CA ARG A 267 -4.21 -7.54 -8.63
C ARG A 267 -3.58 -8.21 -7.41
N GLY A 268 -3.17 -7.43 -6.41
CA GLY A 268 -2.61 -7.95 -5.18
C GLY A 268 -3.63 -8.76 -4.37
N THR A 269 -4.90 -8.35 -4.37
CA THR A 269 -5.99 -9.11 -3.72
C THR A 269 -6.17 -10.49 -4.35
N ILE A 270 -6.13 -10.57 -5.69
CA ILE A 270 -6.21 -11.85 -6.43
C ILE A 270 -5.01 -12.74 -6.08
N GLU A 271 -3.79 -12.18 -6.08
CA GLU A 271 -2.57 -12.92 -5.71
C GLU A 271 -2.67 -13.45 -4.27
N MET A 272 -3.10 -12.61 -3.33
CA MET A 272 -3.29 -12.99 -1.94
C MET A 272 -4.30 -14.13 -1.80
N TYR A 273 -5.47 -14.03 -2.44
CA TYR A 273 -6.47 -15.10 -2.41
C TYR A 273 -5.91 -16.41 -2.99
N GLY A 274 -5.19 -16.34 -4.11
CA GLY A 274 -4.50 -17.48 -4.69
C GLY A 274 -3.51 -18.14 -3.73
N TYR A 275 -2.71 -17.35 -3.02
CA TYR A 275 -1.75 -17.84 -2.01
C TYR A 275 -2.46 -18.62 -0.88
N PHE A 276 -3.61 -18.13 -0.41
CA PHE A 276 -4.42 -18.81 0.61
C PHE A 276 -5.32 -19.93 0.05
N GLY A 277 -5.36 -20.11 -1.28
CA GLY A 277 -6.15 -21.13 -1.97
C GLY A 277 -7.63 -20.77 -2.15
N LEU A 278 -7.99 -19.51 -1.97
CA LEU A 278 -9.33 -18.99 -2.14
C LEU A 278 -9.59 -18.63 -3.61
N SER A 279 -10.84 -18.76 -4.05
CA SER A 279 -11.24 -18.29 -5.37
C SER A 279 -11.32 -16.76 -5.36
N ALA A 280 -10.79 -16.11 -6.39
CA ALA A 280 -10.96 -14.68 -6.59
C ALA A 280 -12.21 -14.33 -7.41
N GLU A 281 -12.93 -15.31 -7.94
CA GLU A 281 -14.01 -15.10 -8.90
C GLU A 281 -15.10 -14.12 -8.41
N SER A 282 -15.60 -14.28 -7.19
CA SER A 282 -16.62 -13.37 -6.65
C SER A 282 -16.09 -11.96 -6.45
N PHE A 283 -14.86 -11.83 -5.94
CA PHE A 283 -14.20 -10.53 -5.82
C PHE A 283 -14.03 -9.88 -7.19
N GLU A 284 -13.56 -10.61 -8.21
CA GLU A 284 -13.36 -10.08 -9.55
C GLU A 284 -14.67 -9.63 -10.20
N GLN A 285 -15.74 -10.41 -10.06
CA GLN A 285 -17.08 -10.06 -10.57
C GLN A 285 -17.57 -8.72 -10.01
N ASP A 286 -17.38 -8.47 -8.71
CA ASP A 286 -17.83 -7.24 -8.06
C ASP A 286 -16.85 -6.06 -8.25
N ALA A 287 -15.55 -6.34 -8.23
CA ALA A 287 -14.50 -5.32 -8.25
C ALA A 287 -14.18 -4.78 -9.65
N LEU A 288 -14.24 -5.62 -10.69
CA LEU A 288 -13.82 -5.26 -12.04
C LEU A 288 -14.64 -4.09 -12.63
N PRO A 289 -15.98 -4.02 -12.50
CA PRO A 289 -16.74 -2.88 -12.98
C PRO A 289 -16.31 -1.54 -12.36
N HIS A 290 -15.97 -1.55 -11.06
CA HIS A 290 -15.47 -0.38 -10.35
C HIS A 290 -14.10 0.06 -10.88
N LEU A 291 -13.18 -0.88 -11.08
CA LEU A 291 -11.87 -0.61 -11.66
C LEU A 291 -11.97 -0.07 -13.09
N GLN A 292 -12.84 -0.65 -13.92
CA GLN A 292 -13.12 -0.17 -15.27
C GLN A 292 -13.70 1.25 -15.29
N SER A 293 -14.53 1.60 -14.30
CA SER A 293 -15.04 2.97 -14.13
C SER A 293 -13.92 3.97 -13.84
N VAL A 294 -12.99 3.63 -12.93
CA VAL A 294 -11.81 4.47 -12.64
C VAL A 294 -10.93 4.61 -13.89
N ALA A 295 -10.68 3.52 -14.61
CA ALA A 295 -9.89 3.53 -15.84
C ALA A 295 -10.54 4.37 -16.95
N SER A 296 -11.86 4.27 -17.11
CA SER A 296 -12.62 5.05 -18.09
C SER A 296 -12.55 6.55 -17.79
N ALA A 297 -12.65 6.95 -16.51
CA ALA A 297 -12.47 8.34 -16.11
C ALA A 297 -11.04 8.83 -16.38
N ALA A 298 -10.04 7.98 -16.10
CA ALA A 298 -8.63 8.28 -16.38
C ALA A 298 -8.33 8.52 -17.87
N ALA A 299 -9.06 7.86 -18.77
CA ALA A 299 -8.92 8.02 -20.21
C ALA A 299 -9.46 9.36 -20.75
N GLN A 300 -10.23 10.12 -19.96
CA GLN A 300 -10.80 11.42 -20.34
C GLN A 300 -9.80 12.59 -20.19
N ARG A 301 -8.49 12.30 -20.22
CA ARG A 301 -7.42 13.29 -20.01
C ARG A 301 -7.23 14.23 -21.19
#